data_AF-A0A1T5BVN4-F1
#
_entry.id   AF-A0A1T5BVN4-F1
#
_cell.length_a   1.000
_cell.length_b   1.000
_cell.length_c   1.000
_cell.angle_alpha   90.00
_cell.angle_beta   90.00
_cell.angle_gamma   90.00
#
_symmetry.space_group_name_H-M   'P 1'
#
loop_
_entity.id
_entity.type
_entity.pdbx_description
1 polymer ?
#
loop_
_entity_poly.entity_id
_entity_poly.type
_entity_poly.pdbx_seq_one_letter_code
_entity_poly.pdbx_strand_id
1 'polypeptide(L)'
;MDVLNYLRDEIKAYFPESSELQLSSAFANHRRFNFYFEIAPQQRFLLYLSWDGDYDRFTLKSLEFSSEEELERLAAAYPEKGSKAFNIGRPRATVSFESRGGNNLSALEFKGAVRLDTNVKELSGRELMQCVNPFEG
;
A
#
# COMPACT_ATOMS: atom_id res chain seq x y z
N MET A 1 18.27 1.99 8.02
CA MET A 1 16.91 1.43 8.17
C MET A 1 16.37 1.25 6.77
N ASP A 2 15.90 0.05 6.41
CA ASP A 2 15.29 -0.20 5.10
C ASP A 2 13.99 0.62 5.00
N VAL A 3 13.85 1.44 3.95
CA VAL A 3 12.67 2.29 3.71
C VAL A 3 11.39 1.47 3.74
N LEU A 4 11.44 0.22 3.27
CA LEU A 4 10.30 -0.68 3.30
C LEU A 4 9.87 -1.01 4.74
N ASN A 5 10.82 -1.18 5.66
CA ASN A 5 10.49 -1.42 7.08
C ASN A 5 9.90 -0.16 7.72
N TYR A 6 10.44 1.02 7.42
CA TYR A 6 9.83 2.28 7.85
C TYR A 6 8.38 2.42 7.37
N LEU A 7 8.11 2.14 6.09
CA LEU A 7 6.75 2.19 5.54
C LEU A 7 5.81 1.16 6.18
N ARG A 8 6.29 -0.04 6.48
CA ARG A 8 5.53 -1.05 7.22
C ARG A 8 5.17 -0.57 8.62
N ASP A 9 6.13 0.03 9.32
CA ASP A 9 5.92 0.56 10.67
C ASP A 9 4.89 1.70 10.65
N GLU A 10 4.96 2.60 9.67
CA GLU A 10 3.99 3.69 9.48
C GLU A 10 2.59 3.16 9.13
N ILE A 11 2.48 2.15 8.25
CA ILE A 11 1.20 1.48 7.96
C ILE A 11 0.62 0.87 9.24
N LYS A 12 1.44 0.16 10.02
CA LYS A 12 0.98 -0.49 11.26
C LYS A 12 0.62 0.51 12.36
N ALA A 13 1.35 1.62 12.46
CA ALA A 13 1.07 2.68 13.41
C ALA A 13 -0.23 3.42 13.07
N TYR A 14 -0.49 3.67 11.79
CA TYR A 14 -1.69 4.38 11.34
C TYR A 14 -2.93 3.48 11.26
N PHE A 15 -2.76 2.22 10.83
CA PHE A 15 -3.79 1.18 10.78
C PHE A 15 -3.41 0.03 11.73
N PRO A 16 -3.76 0.10 13.04
CA PRO A 16 -3.32 -0.87 14.04
C PRO A 16 -3.76 -2.32 13.75
N GLU A 17 -4.88 -2.49 13.05
CA GLU A 17 -5.42 -3.81 12.68
C GLU A 17 -4.81 -4.36 11.39
N SER A 18 -3.99 -3.58 10.70
CA SER A 18 -3.45 -3.99 9.40
C SER A 18 -2.51 -5.18 9.49
N SER A 19 -2.47 -5.97 8.40
CA SER A 19 -1.56 -7.09 8.25
C SER A 19 -1.08 -7.23 6.81
N GLU A 20 0.22 -7.49 6.62
CA GLU A 20 0.80 -7.75 5.31
C GLU A 20 0.47 -9.17 4.84
N LEU A 21 -0.12 -9.28 3.65
CA LEU A 21 -0.39 -10.55 2.99
C LEU A 21 0.92 -11.22 2.55
N GLN A 22 1.03 -12.50 2.91
CA GLN A 22 2.22 -13.30 2.63
C GLN A 22 2.02 -14.21 1.43
N LEU A 23 3.05 -14.32 0.59
CA LEU A 23 3.11 -15.34 -0.45
C LEU A 23 3.47 -16.69 0.18
N SER A 24 3.15 -17.79 -0.50
CA SER A 24 3.64 -19.11 -0.07
C SER A 24 5.17 -19.18 -0.10
N SER A 25 5.72 -20.14 0.65
CA SER A 25 7.17 -20.37 0.74
C SER A 25 7.83 -20.62 -0.61
N ALA A 26 7.09 -21.16 -1.58
CA ALA A 26 7.55 -21.33 -2.96
C ALA A 26 7.96 -20.00 -3.63
N PHE A 27 7.36 -18.89 -3.23
CA PHE A 27 7.69 -17.55 -3.73
C PHE A 27 8.54 -16.73 -2.75
N ALA A 28 8.83 -17.24 -1.56
CA ALA A 28 9.55 -16.49 -0.51
C ALA A 28 10.99 -16.10 -0.91
N ASN A 29 11.61 -16.88 -1.78
CA ASN A 29 12.98 -16.62 -2.25
C ASN A 29 13.05 -15.63 -3.43
N HIS A 30 11.92 -15.20 -3.98
CA HIS A 30 11.89 -14.23 -5.06
C HIS A 30 11.89 -12.80 -4.51
N ARG A 31 12.72 -11.92 -5.09
CA ARG A 31 12.71 -10.50 -4.77
C ARG A 31 11.30 -9.93 -5.03
N ARG A 32 10.66 -9.43 -3.97
CA ARG A 32 9.31 -8.85 -4.03
C ARG A 32 9.41 -7.34 -4.25
N PHE A 33 8.60 -6.85 -5.18
CA PHE A 33 8.45 -5.43 -5.49
C PHE A 33 7.05 -4.91 -5.17
N ASN A 34 6.14 -5.81 -4.77
CA ASN A 34 4.74 -5.53 -4.53
C ASN A 34 4.32 -6.15 -3.20
N PHE A 35 3.76 -5.34 -2.33
CA PHE A 35 3.32 -5.69 -1.00
C PHE A 35 1.86 -5.27 -0.85
N TYR A 36 1.07 -6.14 -0.22
CA TYR A 36 -0.36 -5.96 -0.07
C TYR A 36 -0.69 -6.05 1.41
N PHE A 37 -1.50 -5.12 1.90
CA PHE A 37 -1.87 -5.05 3.30
C PHE A 37 -3.39 -4.97 3.41
N GLU A 38 -3.96 -5.91 4.15
CA GLU A 38 -5.29 -5.71 4.69
C GLU A 38 -5.23 -4.57 5.69
N ILE A 39 -6.15 -3.61 5.56
CA ILE A 39 -6.15 -2.39 6.39
C ILE A 39 -6.82 -2.69 7.74
N ALA A 40 -7.97 -3.36 7.67
CA ALA A 40 -8.73 -3.86 8.80
C ALA A 40 -9.57 -5.06 8.33
N PRO A 41 -9.98 -5.96 9.24
CA PRO A 41 -10.88 -7.06 8.92
C PRO A 41 -12.20 -6.56 8.35
N GLN A 42 -12.83 -7.37 7.51
CA GLN A 42 -14.17 -7.13 6.99
C GLN A 42 -14.32 -5.82 6.21
N GLN A 43 -13.28 -5.43 5.48
CA GLN A 43 -13.28 -4.24 4.64
C GLN A 43 -13.10 -4.64 3.18
N ARG A 44 -13.63 -3.81 2.27
CA ARG A 44 -13.42 -3.97 0.82
C ARG A 44 -12.20 -3.21 0.29
N PHE A 45 -11.32 -2.78 1.18
CA PHE A 45 -10.16 -1.95 0.85
C PHE A 45 -8.85 -2.66 1.21
N LEU A 46 -7.87 -2.52 0.33
CA LEU A 46 -6.54 -3.11 0.46
C LEU A 46 -5.50 -2.04 0.15
N LEU A 47 -4.45 -1.95 0.96
CA LEU A 47 -3.28 -1.14 0.59
C LEU A 47 -2.35 -1.94 -0.30
N TYR A 48 -1.87 -1.28 -1.34
CA TYR A 48 -0.85 -1.80 -2.24
C TYR A 48 0.35 -0.87 -2.22
N LEU A 49 1.49 -1.40 -1.81
CA LEU A 49 2.78 -0.72 -1.83
C LEU A 49 3.66 -1.38 -2.90
N SER A 50 4.13 -0.60 -3.86
CA SER A 50 5.12 -1.06 -4.83
C SER A 50 6.42 -0.31 -4.71
N TRP A 51 7.52 -1.01 -4.92
CA TRP A 51 8.87 -0.47 -5.05
C TRP A 51 9.39 -0.72 -6.47
N ASP A 52 9.97 0.29 -7.11
CA ASP A 52 10.49 0.15 -8.48
C ASP A 52 11.75 -0.72 -8.59
N GLY A 53 12.42 -0.99 -7.47
CA GLY A 53 13.55 -1.89 -7.36
C GLY A 53 14.94 -1.27 -7.53
N ASP A 54 15.03 -0.02 -7.98
CA ASP A 54 16.30 0.62 -8.33
C ASP A 54 16.48 2.05 -7.79
N TYR A 55 15.42 2.82 -7.47
CA TYR A 55 15.56 4.28 -7.27
C TYR A 55 14.86 4.88 -6.03
N ASP A 56 14.71 4.13 -4.94
CA ASP A 56 13.99 4.58 -3.73
C ASP A 56 12.58 5.13 -4.03
N ARG A 57 11.99 4.75 -5.17
CA ARG A 57 10.67 5.19 -5.58
C ARG A 57 9.62 4.16 -5.21
N PHE A 58 8.54 4.68 -4.66
CA PHE A 58 7.45 3.89 -4.19
C PHE A 58 6.13 4.42 -4.75
N THR A 59 5.16 3.53 -4.83
CA THR A 59 3.76 3.91 -5.07
C THR A 59 2.91 3.23 -4.02
N LEU A 60 2.15 4.02 -3.28
CA LEU A 60 1.14 3.54 -2.35
C LEU A 60 -0.23 3.80 -2.94
N LYS A 61 -1.07 2.76 -2.95
CA LYS A 61 -2.45 2.83 -3.43
C LYS A 61 -3.40 2.28 -2.39
N SER A 62 -4.58 2.90 -2.29
CA SER A 62 -5.75 2.25 -1.71
C SER A 62 -6.57 1.65 -2.84
N LEU A 63 -6.64 0.33 -2.89
CA LEU A 63 -7.47 -0.42 -3.82
C LEU A 63 -8.85 -0.65 -3.21
N GLU A 64 -9.88 -0.47 -4.01
CA GLU A 64 -11.27 -0.76 -3.67
C GLU A 64 -11.77 -1.93 -4.50
N PHE A 65 -12.42 -2.87 -3.83
CA PHE A 65 -13.04 -4.06 -4.40
C PHE A 65 -14.56 -3.94 -4.38
N SER A 66 -15.25 -4.78 -5.15
CA SER A 66 -16.71 -4.70 -5.27
C SER A 66 -17.42 -5.04 -3.96
N SER A 67 -16.87 -5.98 -3.19
CA SER A 67 -17.35 -6.36 -1.86
C SER A 67 -16.23 -6.83 -0.96
N GLU A 68 -16.55 -6.98 0.32
CA GLU A 68 -15.66 -7.59 1.33
C GLU A 68 -15.37 -9.05 0.99
N GLU A 69 -16.39 -9.83 0.64
CA GLU A 69 -16.27 -11.26 0.33
C GLU A 69 -15.39 -11.49 -0.91
N GLU A 70 -15.43 -10.56 -1.87
CA GLU A 70 -14.51 -10.59 -3.01
C GLU A 70 -13.06 -10.44 -2.55
N LEU A 71 -12.78 -9.46 -1.70
CA LEU A 71 -11.42 -9.25 -1.20
C LEU A 71 -10.94 -10.42 -0.36
N GLU A 72 -11.76 -10.93 0.56
CA GLU A 72 -11.44 -12.09 1.40
C GLU A 72 -11.04 -13.30 0.54
N ARG A 73 -11.86 -13.61 -0.47
CA ARG A 73 -11.58 -14.71 -1.41
C ARG A 73 -10.25 -14.53 -2.16
N LEU A 74 -9.93 -13.29 -2.54
CA LEU A 74 -8.68 -12.99 -3.24
C LEU A 74 -7.46 -13.06 -2.30
N ALA A 75 -7.59 -12.56 -1.08
CA ALA A 75 -6.56 -12.63 -0.05
C ALA A 75 -6.24 -14.08 0.31
N ALA A 76 -7.27 -14.92 0.50
CA ALA A 76 -7.10 -16.35 0.74
C ALA A 76 -6.37 -17.06 -0.42
N ALA A 77 -6.57 -16.62 -1.66
CA ALA A 77 -5.91 -17.19 -2.83
C ALA A 77 -4.51 -16.60 -3.11
N TYR A 78 -4.14 -15.49 -2.46
CA TYR A 78 -2.89 -14.77 -2.72
C TYR A 78 -1.63 -15.62 -2.50
N PRO A 79 -1.52 -16.48 -1.46
CA PRO A 79 -0.33 -17.30 -1.25
C PRO A 79 0.04 -18.18 -2.45
N GLU A 80 -0.97 -18.62 -3.22
CA GLU A 80 -0.80 -19.53 -4.36
C GLU A 80 -0.81 -18.80 -5.71
N LYS A 81 -1.71 -17.82 -5.89
CA LYS A 81 -1.92 -17.13 -7.18
C LYS A 81 -1.09 -15.87 -7.36
N GLY A 82 -0.51 -15.37 -6.27
CA GLY A 82 0.28 -14.14 -6.24
C GLY A 82 -0.52 -12.89 -6.63
N SER A 83 0.21 -11.84 -7.03
CA SER A 83 -0.33 -10.49 -7.26
C SER A 83 -1.44 -10.42 -8.31
N LYS A 84 -1.50 -11.38 -9.25
CA LYS A 84 -2.56 -11.43 -10.29
C LYS A 84 -3.96 -11.50 -9.70
N ALA A 85 -4.11 -12.01 -8.47
CA ALA A 85 -5.38 -12.06 -7.76
C ALA A 85 -6.03 -10.67 -7.61
N PHE A 86 -5.22 -9.63 -7.41
CA PHE A 86 -5.71 -8.29 -7.08
C PHE A 86 -5.89 -7.35 -8.28
N ASN A 87 -5.68 -7.82 -9.52
CA ASN A 87 -5.78 -6.99 -10.73
C ASN A 87 -7.18 -6.37 -10.95
N ILE A 88 -8.21 -6.90 -10.29
CA ILE A 88 -9.58 -6.38 -10.37
C ILE A 88 -9.83 -5.20 -9.42
N GLY A 89 -8.96 -4.98 -8.43
CA GLY A 89 -9.08 -3.88 -7.48
C GLY A 89 -8.88 -2.53 -8.18
N ARG A 90 -9.77 -1.58 -7.92
CA ARG A 90 -9.72 -0.25 -8.54
C ARG A 90 -8.98 0.72 -7.62
N PRO A 91 -7.98 1.47 -8.10
CA PRO A 91 -7.30 2.45 -7.28
C PRO A 91 -8.26 3.62 -6.95
N ARG A 92 -8.58 3.79 -5.67
CA ARG A 92 -9.34 4.93 -5.15
C ARG A 92 -8.45 6.15 -4.94
N ALA A 93 -7.27 5.92 -4.36
CA ALA A 93 -6.24 6.92 -4.15
C ALA A 93 -4.87 6.32 -4.50
N THR A 94 -3.97 7.14 -5.04
CA THR A 94 -2.60 6.75 -5.39
C THR A 94 -1.65 7.90 -5.09
N VAL A 95 -0.57 7.57 -4.40
CA VAL A 95 0.54 8.48 -4.14
C VAL A 95 1.83 7.83 -4.64
N SER A 96 2.51 8.51 -5.55
CA SER A 96 3.88 8.16 -5.96
C SER A 96 4.84 9.05 -5.21
N PHE A 97 5.91 8.49 -4.64
CA PHE A 97 6.85 9.23 -3.81
C PHE A 97 8.26 8.63 -3.89
N GLU A 98 9.26 9.42 -3.53
CA GLU A 98 10.65 8.99 -3.35
C GLU A 98 11.03 9.06 -1.88
N SER A 99 11.79 8.08 -1.40
CA SER A 99 12.47 8.21 -0.11
C SER A 99 13.80 8.93 -0.30
N ARG A 100 14.04 9.98 0.49
CA ARG A 100 15.33 10.71 0.47
C ARG A 100 16.29 10.24 1.57
N GLY A 101 16.04 9.05 2.12
CA GLY A 101 16.73 8.52 3.30
C GLY A 101 16.11 9.02 4.61
N GLY A 102 16.03 8.11 5.60
CA GLY A 102 15.34 8.38 6.86
C GLY A 102 13.82 8.46 6.69
N ASN A 103 13.17 9.38 7.41
CA ASN A 103 11.71 9.49 7.50
C ASN A 103 11.12 10.51 6.52
N ASN A 104 11.94 11.07 5.63
CA ASN A 104 11.55 12.13 4.70
C ASN A 104 11.14 11.54 3.35
N LEU A 105 9.88 11.74 2.99
CA LEU A 105 9.32 11.31 1.70
C LEU A 105 9.06 12.54 0.83
N SER A 106 9.36 12.44 -0.46
CA SER A 106 9.00 13.48 -1.42
C SER A 106 7.88 13.00 -2.32
N ALA A 107 6.74 13.69 -2.29
CA ALA A 107 5.63 13.39 -3.17
C ALA A 107 6.00 13.74 -4.62
N LEU A 108 5.75 12.81 -5.53
CA LEU A 108 5.91 12.99 -6.97
C LEU A 108 4.57 13.22 -7.66
N GLU A 109 3.55 12.46 -7.25
CA GLU A 109 2.26 12.47 -7.91
C GLU A 109 1.14 12.02 -6.96
N PHE A 110 -0.01 12.67 -7.08
CA PHE A 110 -1.25 12.30 -6.41
C PHE A 110 -2.34 12.03 -7.45
N LYS A 111 -3.10 10.94 -7.30
CA LYS A 111 -4.23 10.60 -8.18
C LYS A 111 -5.41 10.05 -7.39
N GLY A 112 -6.62 10.39 -7.84
CA GLY A 112 -7.87 9.92 -7.25
C GLY A 112 -8.31 10.74 -6.03
N ALA A 113 -8.99 10.10 -5.08
CA ALA A 113 -9.54 10.71 -3.88
C ALA A 113 -8.46 10.92 -2.79
N VAL A 114 -7.42 11.68 -3.11
CA VAL A 114 -6.34 12.02 -2.19
C VAL A 114 -6.73 13.23 -1.34
N ARG A 115 -6.49 13.15 -0.03
CA ARG A 115 -6.78 14.22 0.94
C ARG A 115 -5.50 14.92 1.40
N LEU A 116 -4.99 15.81 0.57
CA LEU A 116 -3.93 16.75 0.92
C LEU A 116 -3.92 17.90 -0.09
N ASP A 117 -3.38 19.05 0.32
CA ASP A 117 -3.11 20.13 -0.63
C ASP A 117 -2.07 19.61 -1.64
N THR A 118 -2.43 19.57 -2.92
CA THR A 118 -1.59 19.01 -3.99
C THR A 118 -0.28 19.77 -4.20
N ASN A 119 -0.08 20.90 -3.50
CA ASN A 119 1.16 21.66 -3.49
C ASN A 119 2.21 21.14 -2.50
N VAL A 120 1.89 20.14 -1.68
CA VAL A 120 2.84 19.55 -0.72
C VAL A 120 3.84 18.66 -1.46
N LYS A 121 5.14 19.03 -1.36
CA LYS A 121 6.25 18.29 -1.97
C LYS A 121 6.94 17.31 -1.02
N GLU A 122 6.78 17.49 0.28
CA GLU A 122 7.38 16.66 1.33
C GLU A 122 6.29 16.11 2.23
N LEU A 123 6.37 14.81 2.55
CA LEU A 123 5.41 14.09 3.37
C LEU A 123 6.14 13.34 4.47
N SER A 124 5.57 13.36 5.66
CA SER A 124 5.80 12.34 6.67
C SER A 124 5.09 11.02 6.30
N GLY A 125 5.48 9.91 6.93
CA GLY A 125 4.80 8.63 6.77
C GLY A 125 3.31 8.71 7.13
N ARG A 126 2.98 9.42 8.21
CA ARG A 126 1.59 9.68 8.63
C ARG A 126 0.77 10.44 7.59
N GLU A 127 1.31 11.51 6.99
CA GLU A 127 0.63 12.27 5.93
C GLU A 127 0.44 11.43 4.67
N LEU A 128 1.40 10.57 4.35
CA LEU A 128 1.26 9.59 3.28
C LEU A 128 0.10 8.62 3.58
N MET A 129 -0.05 8.13 4.82
CA MET A 129 -1.17 7.24 5.17
C MET A 129 -2.52 7.96 5.09
N GLN A 130 -2.59 9.22 5.53
CA GLN A 130 -3.80 10.06 5.40
C GLN A 130 -4.24 10.22 3.93
N CYS A 131 -3.28 10.37 3.00
CA CYS A 131 -3.59 10.46 1.57
C CYS A 131 -4.35 9.26 1.02
N VAL A 132 -4.10 8.07 1.57
CA VAL A 132 -4.63 6.80 1.07
C VAL A 132 -5.65 6.15 2.01
N ASN A 133 -6.05 6.83 3.10
CA ASN A 133 -7.01 6.29 4.04
C ASN A 133 -8.42 6.24 3.40
N PRO A 134 -9.02 5.05 3.22
CA PRO A 134 -10.33 4.93 2.58
C PRO A 134 -11.51 5.23 3.52
N PHE A 135 -11.30 5.28 4.84
CA PHE A 135 -12.35 5.49 5.85
C PHE A 135 -12.59 6.96 6.16
N GLU A 136 -11.59 7.79 5.88
CA GLU A 136 -11.71 9.22 5.95
C GLU A 136 -12.00 9.70 4.52
N GLY A 137 -13.29 9.83 4.18
CA GLY A 137 -13.73 10.04 2.79
C GLY A 137 -15.15 10.55 2.66
#